data_AF-A0A8T2HVM9-F1
#
_entry.id   AF-A0A8T2HVM9-F1
#
_cell.length_a   1.000
_cell.length_b   1.000
_cell.length_c   1.000
_cell.angle_alpha   90.00
_cell.angle_beta   90.00
_cell.angle_gamma   90.00
#
_symmetry.space_group_name_H-M   'P 1'
#
loop_
_entity.id
_entity.type
_entity.pdbx_description
1 polymer ?
#
loop_
_entity_poly.entity_id
_entity_poly.type
_entity_poly.pdbx_seq_one_letter_code
_entity_poly.pdbx_strand_id
1 'polypeptide(L)'
;MLITASLPLLQSRQCGCGLAIGPTRIHLYHQCAIVQPTWLAVQQQLCDDFSIPTPGLLQRRHIWMGIRPHPRLHQGIWDIVAIKLLAACESGRKNWFDRVLKLQHATVSAARRRGGGRGRARSSRTTGSIHRPPMAPGPAMIASVSQVVLAEFWSGLTEIASLGVLPPAWLQVVPLNHPFLHPDSTRSHWVVSSYE
;
A
#
# COMPACT_ATOMS: atom_id res chain seq x y z
N MET A 1 1.87 -3.64 -49.59
CA MET A 1 1.03 -2.69 -48.83
C MET A 1 0.73 -3.31 -47.48
N LEU A 2 1.40 -2.85 -46.41
CA LEU A 2 1.10 -3.23 -45.04
C LEU A 2 0.10 -2.22 -44.48
N ILE A 3 -1.09 -2.68 -44.11
CA ILE A 3 -2.11 -1.87 -43.46
C ILE A 3 -1.66 -1.68 -42.00
N THR A 4 -1.07 -0.52 -41.70
CA THR A 4 -0.88 -0.04 -40.33
C THR A 4 -2.24 0.32 -39.75
N ALA A 5 -2.92 -0.67 -39.16
CA ALA A 5 -4.09 -0.41 -38.34
C ALA A 5 -3.64 0.42 -37.12
N SER A 6 -3.94 1.72 -37.15
CA SER A 6 -3.80 2.59 -35.98
C SER A 6 -4.76 2.08 -34.89
N LEU A 7 -4.23 1.28 -33.96
CA LEU A 7 -4.93 0.92 -32.74
C LEU A 7 -5.37 2.23 -32.06
N PRO A 8 -6.65 2.37 -31.67
CA PRO A 8 -7.09 3.54 -30.92
C PRO A 8 -6.22 3.63 -29.67
N LEU A 9 -5.60 4.80 -29.47
CA LEU A 9 -4.85 5.13 -28.26
C LEU A 9 -5.73 4.81 -27.06
N LEU A 10 -5.49 3.63 -26.45
CA LEU A 10 -6.19 3.18 -25.25
C LEU A 10 -5.91 4.22 -24.18
N GLN A 11 -6.87 5.12 -23.98
CA GLN A 11 -6.78 6.22 -23.02
C GLN A 11 -6.37 5.65 -21.67
N SER A 12 -5.23 6.12 -21.17
CA SER A 12 -4.75 5.82 -19.83
C SER A 12 -5.86 6.16 -18.84
N ARG A 13 -6.34 5.14 -18.12
CA ARG A 13 -7.23 5.36 -16.99
C ARG A 13 -6.38 5.46 -15.73
N GLN A 14 -6.69 6.43 -14.88
CA GLN A 14 -6.01 6.57 -13.60
C GLN A 14 -6.51 5.50 -12.65
N CYS A 15 -5.58 4.83 -11.96
CA CYS A 15 -5.92 4.05 -10.77
C CYS A 15 -6.54 4.97 -9.73
N GLY A 16 -7.34 4.42 -8.81
CA GLY A 16 -7.82 5.16 -7.64
C GLY A 16 -6.69 5.87 -6.88
N CYS A 17 -5.47 5.33 -6.87
CA CYS A 17 -4.29 5.93 -6.24
C CYS A 17 -3.59 7.03 -7.08
N GLY A 18 -4.13 7.39 -8.25
CA GLY A 18 -3.57 8.41 -9.15
C GLY A 18 -2.52 7.90 -10.16
N LEU A 19 -2.04 6.66 -10.05
CA LEU A 19 -1.09 6.09 -11.03
C LEU A 19 -1.78 5.91 -12.39
N ALA A 20 -1.16 6.38 -13.47
CA ALA A 20 -1.63 6.07 -14.82
C ALA A 20 -1.51 4.56 -15.06
N ILE A 21 -2.65 3.88 -15.25
CA ILE A 21 -2.62 2.46 -15.61
C ILE A 21 -2.53 2.40 -17.14
N GLY A 22 -1.53 1.68 -17.63
CA GLY A 22 -1.38 1.39 -19.04
C GLY A 22 -2.59 0.62 -19.62
N PRO A 23 -2.57 0.34 -20.93
CA PRO A 23 -3.70 -0.25 -21.65
C PRO A 23 -4.18 -1.59 -21.07
N THR A 24 -3.31 -2.33 -20.37
CA THR A 24 -3.59 -3.65 -19.78
C THR A 24 -4.39 -3.60 -18.48
N ARG A 25 -4.64 -2.41 -17.90
CA ARG A 25 -5.37 -2.24 -16.63
C ARG A 25 -4.78 -2.94 -15.41
N ILE A 26 -3.53 -3.41 -15.47
CA ILE A 26 -2.89 -4.09 -14.33
C ILE A 26 -2.08 -3.05 -13.56
N HIS A 27 -2.64 -2.58 -12.44
CA HIS A 27 -1.87 -1.88 -11.43
C HIS A 27 -1.40 -2.89 -10.40
N LEU A 28 -0.11 -3.24 -10.43
CA LEU A 28 0.44 -4.20 -9.49
C LEU A 28 0.46 -3.59 -8.09
N TYR A 29 0.08 -4.39 -7.11
CA TYR A 29 -0.03 -3.96 -5.71
C TYR A 29 1.23 -3.24 -5.22
N HIS A 30 2.41 -3.84 -5.43
CA HIS A 30 3.73 -3.29 -5.04
C HIS A 30 4.19 -2.08 -5.88
N GLN A 31 3.36 -1.58 -6.80
CA GLN A 31 3.62 -0.36 -7.57
C GLN A 31 2.62 0.75 -7.19
N CYS A 32 1.79 0.52 -6.16
CA CYS A 32 0.85 1.52 -5.67
C CYS A 32 1.59 2.60 -4.88
N ALA A 33 1.43 3.87 -5.27
CA ALA A 33 2.05 5.00 -4.58
C ALA A 33 1.74 5.02 -3.07
N ILE A 34 0.56 4.53 -2.68
CA ILE A 34 0.15 4.41 -1.27
C ILE A 34 1.03 3.41 -0.51
N VAL A 35 1.39 2.29 -1.15
CA VAL A 35 2.07 1.15 -0.50
C VAL A 35 3.58 1.16 -0.72
N GLN A 36 4.04 1.92 -1.72
CA GLN A 36 5.44 1.98 -2.12
C GLN A 36 6.36 2.33 -0.94
N PRO A 37 6.03 3.30 -0.06
CA PRO A 37 6.88 3.60 1.07
C PRO A 37 7.05 2.41 2.02
N THR A 38 5.99 1.65 2.30
CA THR A 38 6.06 0.44 3.13
C THR A 38 6.88 -0.66 2.45
N TRP A 39 6.72 -0.84 1.14
CA TRP A 39 7.54 -1.79 0.38
C TRP A 39 9.03 -1.44 0.42
N LEU A 40 9.35 -0.16 0.21
CA LEU A 40 10.72 0.35 0.25
C LEU A 40 11.32 0.22 1.65
N ALA A 41 10.54 0.49 2.71
CA ALA A 41 10.96 0.28 4.09
C ALA A 41 11.38 -1.17 4.38
N VAL A 42 10.54 -2.14 3.99
CA VAL A 42 10.85 -3.58 4.15
C VAL A 42 12.08 -3.97 3.32
N GLN A 43 12.19 -3.44 2.10
CA GLN A 43 13.37 -3.70 1.25
C GLN A 43 14.64 -3.09 1.84
N GLN A 44 14.57 -1.88 2.38
CA GLN A 44 15.69 -1.19 3.00
C GLN A 44 16.18 -1.97 4.23
N GLN A 45 15.28 -2.38 5.12
CA GLN A 45 15.60 -3.23 6.27
C GLN A 45 16.36 -4.50 5.85
N LEU A 46 15.87 -5.18 4.81
CA LEU A 46 16.52 -6.38 4.28
C LEU A 46 17.91 -6.09 3.69
N CYS A 47 18.07 -4.96 3.01
CA CYS A 47 19.34 -4.54 2.42
C CYS A 47 20.37 -4.22 3.50
N ASP A 48 19.96 -3.51 4.55
CA ASP A 48 20.83 -3.12 5.66
C ASP A 48 21.32 -4.34 6.43
N ASP A 49 20.41 -5.23 6.85
CA ASP A 49 20.76 -6.38 7.68
C ASP A 49 21.52 -7.49 6.94
N PHE A 50 21.34 -7.60 5.62
CA PHE A 50 22.09 -8.57 4.82
C PHE A 50 23.26 -7.96 4.05
N SER A 51 23.47 -6.64 4.15
CA SER A 51 24.50 -5.91 3.40
C SER A 51 24.44 -6.19 1.89
N ILE A 52 23.22 -6.30 1.34
CA ILE A 52 22.98 -6.57 -0.08
C ILE A 52 22.60 -5.26 -0.76
N PRO A 53 23.34 -4.82 -1.80
CA PRO A 53 23.01 -3.58 -2.49
C PRO A 53 21.63 -3.64 -3.17
N THR A 54 20.89 -2.54 -3.04
CA THR A 54 19.65 -2.26 -3.76
C THR A 54 19.95 -2.14 -5.27
N PRO A 55 19.07 -2.60 -6.20
CA PRO A 55 17.69 -3.06 -6.02
C PRO A 55 17.43 -4.54 -6.35
N GLY A 56 16.39 -5.12 -5.75
CA GLY A 56 15.76 -6.36 -6.25
C GLY A 56 15.70 -7.53 -5.27
N LEU A 57 16.17 -7.36 -4.03
CA LEU A 57 16.07 -8.37 -2.99
C LEU A 57 14.61 -8.70 -2.66
N LEU A 58 13.76 -7.67 -2.53
CA LEU A 58 12.32 -7.85 -2.33
C LEU A 58 11.59 -7.84 -3.67
N GLN A 59 10.89 -8.93 -3.98
CA GLN A 59 10.12 -9.10 -5.22
C GLN A 59 8.71 -9.52 -4.88
N ARG A 60 7.79 -9.34 -5.84
CA ARG A 60 6.38 -9.74 -5.69
C ARG A 60 6.22 -11.17 -5.18
N ARG A 61 6.99 -12.11 -5.73
CA ARG A 61 6.92 -13.54 -5.33
C ARG A 61 7.26 -13.74 -3.86
N HIS A 62 8.10 -12.89 -3.27
CA HIS A 62 8.51 -13.06 -1.88
C HIS A 62 7.37 -12.78 -0.91
N ILE A 63 6.48 -11.84 -1.25
CA ILE A 63 5.29 -11.54 -0.46
C ILE A 63 4.12 -12.48 -0.83
N TRP A 64 3.84 -12.66 -2.12
CA TRP A 64 2.66 -13.41 -2.57
C TRP A 64 2.77 -14.92 -2.38
N MET A 65 3.98 -15.48 -2.51
CA MET A 65 4.20 -16.91 -2.37
C MET A 65 4.84 -17.26 -1.02
N GLY A 66 5.04 -16.28 -0.14
CA GLY A 66 5.80 -16.46 1.10
C GLY A 66 7.26 -16.91 0.87
N ILE A 67 7.81 -16.78 -0.35
CA ILE A 67 9.18 -17.23 -0.61
C ILE A 67 10.14 -16.25 0.06
N ARG A 68 10.98 -16.73 0.97
CA ARG A 68 11.99 -15.87 1.59
C ARG A 68 12.91 -15.21 0.55
N PRO A 69 13.14 -13.88 0.61
CA PRO A 69 14.03 -13.17 -0.31
C PRO A 69 15.51 -13.53 -0.09
N HIS A 70 15.85 -14.09 1.08
CA HIS A 70 17.22 -14.46 1.42
C HIS A 70 17.28 -15.76 2.25
N PRO A 71 18.27 -16.65 2.03
CA PRO A 71 18.39 -17.91 2.78
C PRO A 71 18.59 -17.76 4.30
N ARG A 72 19.12 -16.63 4.76
CA ARG A 72 19.30 -16.33 6.19
C ARG A 72 18.01 -15.93 6.91
N LEU A 73 16.93 -15.67 6.17
CA LEU A 73 15.63 -15.41 6.78
C LEU A 73 15.00 -16.70 7.27
N HIS A 74 14.49 -16.64 8.49
CA HIS A 74 13.67 -17.70 9.05
C HIS A 74 12.30 -17.69 8.35
N GLN A 75 11.91 -18.84 7.77
CA GLN A 75 10.70 -18.93 6.94
C GLN A 75 9.44 -18.51 7.70
N GLY A 76 9.25 -19.00 8.93
CA GLY A 76 8.05 -18.67 9.70
C GLY A 76 7.95 -17.20 10.08
N ILE A 77 9.08 -16.50 10.28
CA ILE A 77 9.05 -15.05 10.53
C ILE A 77 8.72 -14.33 9.22
N TRP A 78 9.30 -14.79 8.11
CA TRP A 78 9.00 -14.21 6.80
C TRP A 78 7.52 -14.34 6.43
N ASP A 79 6.88 -15.47 6.73
CA ASP A 79 5.45 -15.66 6.50
C ASP A 79 4.62 -14.61 7.25
N ILE A 80 4.97 -14.33 8.52
CA ILE A 80 4.32 -13.29 9.33
C ILE A 80 4.54 -11.91 8.71
N VAL A 81 5.78 -11.58 8.33
CA VAL A 81 6.13 -10.31 7.67
C VAL A 81 5.33 -10.14 6.38
N ALA A 82 5.26 -11.18 5.54
CA ALA A 82 4.54 -11.16 4.27
C ALA A 82 3.03 -10.94 4.48
N ILE A 83 2.42 -11.66 5.43
CA ILE A 83 1.01 -11.52 5.78
C ILE A 83 0.71 -10.12 6.32
N LYS A 84 1.52 -9.62 7.27
CA LYS A 84 1.32 -8.29 7.87
C LYS A 84 1.55 -7.17 6.86
N LEU A 85 2.53 -7.31 5.97
CA LEU A 85 2.74 -6.35 4.87
C LEU A 85 1.51 -6.31 3.96
N LEU A 86 1.03 -7.47 3.51
CA LEU A 86 -0.15 -7.56 2.64
C LEU A 86 -1.41 -7.00 3.30
N ALA A 87 -1.61 -7.29 4.60
CA ALA A 87 -2.73 -6.77 5.37
C ALA A 87 -2.68 -5.24 5.49
N ALA A 88 -1.51 -4.70 5.85
CA ALA A 88 -1.31 -3.25 6.00
C ALA A 88 -1.58 -2.52 4.68
N CYS A 89 -1.01 -2.97 3.56
CA CYS A 89 -1.25 -2.23 2.33
C CYS A 89 -2.62 -2.47 1.69
N GLU A 90 -3.35 -3.54 2.04
CA GLU A 90 -4.77 -3.67 1.69
C GLU A 90 -5.64 -2.72 2.52
N SER A 91 -5.39 -2.62 3.83
CA SER A 91 -6.02 -1.63 4.72
C SER A 91 -5.79 -0.20 4.21
N GLY A 92 -4.54 0.13 3.86
CA GLY A 92 -4.18 1.42 3.27
C GLY A 92 -4.96 1.77 2.01
N ARG A 93 -5.13 0.81 1.10
CA ARG A 93 -5.93 1.01 -0.12
C ARG A 93 -7.41 1.25 0.20
N LYS A 94 -7.99 0.50 1.14
CA LYS A 94 -9.37 0.71 1.60
C LYS A 94 -9.55 2.10 2.22
N ASN A 95 -8.65 2.49 3.14
CA ASN A 95 -8.65 3.80 3.78
C ASN A 95 -8.57 4.93 2.75
N TRP A 96 -7.70 4.77 1.74
CA TRP A 96 -7.63 5.69 0.62
C TRP A 96 -8.95 5.80 -0.14
N PHE A 97 -9.53 4.68 -0.58
CA PHE A 97 -10.80 4.68 -1.31
C PHE A 97 -11.90 5.37 -0.51
N ASP A 98 -12.00 5.09 0.79
CA ASP A 98 -12.97 5.73 1.68
C ASP A 98 -12.78 7.25 1.76
N ARG A 99 -11.54 7.73 1.88
CA ARG A 99 -11.23 9.17 1.89
C ARG A 99 -11.62 9.84 0.57
N VAL A 100 -11.31 9.21 -0.56
CA VAL A 100 -11.66 9.72 -1.89
C VAL A 100 -13.17 9.82 -2.06
N LEU A 101 -13.91 8.77 -1.69
CA LEU A 101 -15.38 8.77 -1.76
C LEU A 101 -15.99 9.86 -0.88
N LYS A 102 -15.50 10.02 0.36
CA LYS A 102 -15.95 11.08 1.28
C LYS A 102 -15.74 12.48 0.69
N LEU A 103 -14.59 12.75 0.07
CA LEU A 103 -14.31 14.04 -0.58
C LEU A 103 -15.21 14.32 -1.79
N GLN A 104 -15.49 13.30 -2.59
CA GLN A 104 -16.40 13.42 -3.74
C GLN A 104 -17.82 13.76 -3.26
N HIS A 105 -18.33 13.05 -2.25
CA HIS A 105 -19.64 13.31 -1.67
C HIS A 105 -19.75 14.73 -1.06
N ALA A 106 -18.71 15.20 -0.37
CA ALA A 106 -18.67 16.55 0.18
C ALA A 106 -18.72 17.63 -0.92
N THR A 107 -17.99 17.41 -2.03
CA THR A 107 -17.93 18.34 -3.16
C THR A 107 -19.28 18.46 -3.87
N VAL A 108 -19.95 17.33 -4.13
CA VAL A 108 -21.31 17.30 -4.71
C VAL A 108 -22.30 18.00 -3.79
N SER A 109 -22.20 17.77 -2.48
CA SER A 109 -23.07 18.39 -1.47
C SER A 109 -22.88 19.92 -1.42
N ALA A 110 -21.62 20.39 -1.47
CA ALA A 110 -21.31 21.82 -1.48
C ALA A 110 -21.80 22.52 -2.77
N ALA A 111 -21.67 21.86 -3.93
CA ALA A 111 -22.18 22.39 -5.19
C ALA A 111 -23.72 22.55 -5.18
N ARG A 112 -24.45 21.56 -4.63
CA ARG A 112 -25.90 21.63 -4.46
C ARG A 112 -26.34 22.80 -3.56
N ARG A 113 -25.63 23.03 -2.45
CA ARG A 113 -25.95 24.17 -1.55
C ARG A 113 -25.74 25.53 -2.21
N ARG A 114 -24.74 25.68 -3.08
CA ARG A 114 -24.49 26.94 -3.81
C ARG A 114 -25.51 27.18 -4.94
N GLY A 115 -26.05 26.12 -5.54
CA GLY A 115 -27.08 26.23 -6.60
C GLY A 115 -28.52 26.42 -6.10
N GLY A 116 -28.81 26.11 -4.83
CA GLY A 116 -30.16 26.17 -4.25
C GLY A 116 -30.61 27.55 -3.75
N GLY A 117 -29.78 28.59 -3.86
CA GLY A 117 -30.00 29.88 -3.18
C GLY A 117 -30.69 30.99 -3.96
N ARG A 118 -30.96 30.87 -5.27
CA ARG A 118 -31.64 31.92 -6.04
C ARG A 118 -32.49 31.35 -7.17
N GLY A 119 -33.80 31.61 -7.10
CA GLY A 119 -34.59 31.87 -8.31
C GLY A 119 -35.63 30.82 -8.70
N ARG A 120 -36.88 31.15 -8.39
CA ARG A 120 -38.09 30.80 -9.14
C ARG A 120 -37.85 30.85 -10.66
N ALA A 121 -38.28 29.79 -11.37
CA ALA A 121 -38.54 29.68 -12.81
C ALA A 121 -37.42 30.05 -13.81
N ARG A 122 -36.93 29.06 -14.58
CA ARG A 122 -37.34 28.81 -15.99
C ARG A 122 -36.53 27.66 -16.57
N SER A 123 -37.25 26.77 -17.26
CA SER A 123 -36.74 25.61 -17.99
C SER A 123 -35.62 25.96 -18.98
N SER A 124 -34.51 25.23 -18.92
CA SER A 124 -33.77 24.80 -20.10
C SER A 124 -33.00 23.52 -19.76
N ARG A 125 -33.50 22.42 -20.34
CA ARG A 125 -32.93 21.08 -20.32
C ARG A 125 -31.71 21.07 -21.24
N THR A 126 -30.51 21.17 -20.67
CA THR A 126 -29.25 20.85 -21.35
C THR A 126 -28.61 19.68 -20.63
N THR A 127 -28.89 18.48 -21.10
CA THR A 127 -28.23 17.23 -20.72
C THR A 127 -26.83 17.19 -21.32
N GLY A 128 -25.92 17.99 -20.76
CA GLY A 128 -24.49 17.81 -20.90
C GLY A 128 -23.97 17.22 -19.59
N SER A 129 -23.83 15.90 -19.53
CA SER A 129 -23.13 15.23 -18.42
C SER A 129 -21.67 15.68 -18.46
N ILE A 130 -21.35 16.79 -17.79
CA ILE A 130 -19.98 17.18 -17.49
C ILE A 130 -19.52 16.17 -16.43
N HIS A 131 -19.07 15.00 -16.89
CA HIS A 131 -18.16 14.15 -16.13
C HIS A 131 -16.87 14.95 -15.93
N ARG A 132 -16.87 15.88 -14.96
CA ARG A 132 -15.61 16.36 -14.40
C ARG A 132 -14.99 15.13 -13.76
N PRO A 133 -13.78 14.70 -14.20
CA PRO A 133 -13.10 13.63 -13.50
C PRO A 133 -12.96 14.07 -12.03
N PRO A 134 -13.22 13.18 -11.07
CA PRO A 134 -13.00 13.50 -9.67
C PRO A 134 -11.58 14.04 -9.51
N MET A 135 -11.40 15.13 -8.77
CA MET A 135 -10.07 15.63 -8.42
C MET A 135 -9.22 14.44 -7.97
N ALA A 136 -8.20 14.10 -8.76
CA ALA A 136 -7.21 13.12 -8.36
C ALA A 136 -6.62 13.63 -7.03
N PRO A 137 -6.70 12.86 -5.94
CA PRO A 137 -6.27 13.37 -4.64
C PRO A 137 -4.77 13.62 -4.70
N GLY A 138 -4.36 14.77 -4.16
CA GLY A 138 -2.99 15.26 -4.32
C GLY A 138 -1.95 14.45 -3.55
N PRO A 139 -0.65 14.71 -3.81
CA PRO A 139 0.48 13.98 -3.20
C PRO A 139 0.46 13.99 -1.67
N ALA A 140 -0.08 15.04 -1.03
CA ALA A 140 -0.21 15.13 0.42
C ALA A 140 -1.13 14.05 1.01
N MET A 141 -2.23 13.70 0.32
CA MET A 141 -3.11 12.64 0.79
C MET A 141 -2.45 11.27 0.63
N ILE A 142 -1.73 11.06 -0.48
CA ILE A 142 -0.97 9.83 -0.70
C ILE A 142 0.04 9.65 0.42
N ALA A 143 0.84 10.68 0.71
CA ALA A 143 1.81 10.67 1.80
C ALA A 143 1.14 10.37 3.16
N SER A 144 0.01 11.02 3.47
CA SER A 144 -0.73 10.75 4.72
C SER A 144 -1.20 9.30 4.83
N VAL A 145 -1.76 8.72 3.77
CA VAL A 145 -2.22 7.32 3.82
C VAL A 145 -1.02 6.37 3.86
N SER A 146 0.04 6.63 3.10
CA SER A 146 1.27 5.82 3.14
C SER A 146 1.88 5.74 4.53
N GLN A 147 1.89 6.83 5.29
CA GLN A 147 2.34 6.84 6.68
C GLN A 147 1.48 5.93 7.57
N VAL A 148 0.16 5.93 7.36
CA VAL A 148 -0.74 5.00 8.07
C VAL A 148 -0.42 3.55 7.70
N VAL A 149 -0.19 3.25 6.42
CA VAL A 149 0.18 1.88 5.99
C VAL A 149 1.46 1.40 6.65
N LEU A 150 2.49 2.26 6.66
CA LEU A 150 3.77 1.96 7.28
C LEU A 150 3.63 1.72 8.79
N ALA A 151 2.87 2.57 9.48
CA ALA A 151 2.60 2.43 10.90
C ALA A 151 1.81 1.15 11.21
N GLU A 152 0.78 0.81 10.41
CA GLU A 152 0.00 -0.41 10.57
C GLU A 152 0.84 -1.67 10.39
N PHE A 153 1.77 -1.66 9.43
CA PHE A 153 2.70 -2.78 9.22
C PHE A 153 3.55 -3.03 10.48
N TRP A 154 4.25 -2.01 10.97
CA TRP A 154 5.14 -2.15 12.13
C TRP A 154 4.35 -2.43 13.42
N SER A 155 3.23 -1.74 13.64
CA SER A 155 2.35 -2.01 14.78
C SER A 155 1.84 -3.45 14.78
N GLY A 156 1.53 -4.01 13.60
CA GLY A 156 1.07 -5.39 13.47
C GLY A 156 2.15 -6.43 13.79
N LEU A 157 3.43 -6.13 13.56
CA LEU A 157 4.55 -6.97 14.02
C LEU A 157 4.73 -6.86 15.54
N THR A 158 4.65 -5.64 16.08
CA THR A 158 4.78 -5.38 17.52
C THR A 158 3.69 -6.10 18.31
N GLU A 159 2.45 -6.06 17.81
CA GLU A 159 1.32 -6.78 18.39
C GLU A 159 1.61 -8.28 18.46
N ILE A 160 2.01 -8.92 17.34
CA ILE A 160 2.33 -10.36 17.33
C ILE A 160 3.45 -10.69 18.32
N ALA A 161 4.51 -9.88 18.35
CA ALA A 161 5.61 -10.08 19.27
C ALA A 161 5.15 -10.02 20.74
N SER A 162 4.26 -9.08 21.06
CA SER A 162 3.73 -8.86 22.41
C SER A 162 2.74 -9.92 22.88
N LEU A 163 2.01 -10.58 21.96
CA LEU A 163 1.01 -11.59 22.29
C LEU A 163 1.62 -12.90 22.82
N GLY A 164 2.93 -13.13 22.64
CA GLY A 164 3.58 -14.37 23.09
C GLY A 164 3.12 -15.63 22.34
N VAL A 165 2.50 -15.47 21.17
CA VAL A 165 1.94 -16.56 20.35
C VAL A 165 2.94 -17.16 19.36
N LEU A 166 4.16 -16.60 19.31
CA LEU A 166 5.22 -17.10 18.44
C LEU A 166 5.75 -18.45 18.96
N PRO A 167 6.00 -19.45 18.09
CA PRO A 167 6.41 -20.78 18.53
C PRO A 167 7.67 -20.73 19.42
N PRO A 168 7.65 -21.33 20.63
CA PRO A 168 8.82 -21.32 21.52
C PRO A 168 10.07 -21.95 20.90
N ALA A 169 9.89 -22.96 20.03
CA ALA A 169 10.98 -23.59 19.30
C ALA A 169 11.78 -22.62 18.41
N TRP A 170 11.18 -21.49 18.01
CA TRP A 170 11.87 -20.49 17.19
C TRP A 170 12.98 -19.75 17.95
N LEU A 171 12.91 -19.68 19.29
CA LEU A 171 13.95 -19.05 20.11
C LEU A 171 15.33 -19.69 19.92
N GLN A 172 15.38 -20.96 19.52
CA GLN A 172 16.63 -21.71 19.33
C GLN A 172 17.18 -21.60 17.91
N VAL A 173 16.35 -21.23 16.92
CA VAL A 173 16.71 -21.27 15.50
C VAL A 173 16.71 -19.90 14.82
N VAL A 174 16.05 -18.90 15.42
CA VAL A 174 16.02 -17.53 14.89
C VAL A 174 17.25 -16.77 15.39
N PRO A 175 18.04 -16.15 14.49
CA PRO A 175 19.17 -15.31 14.90
C PRO A 175 18.75 -14.12 15.76
N LEU A 176 19.58 -13.76 16.74
CA LEU A 176 19.38 -12.57 17.60
C LEU A 176 19.40 -11.25 16.80
N ASN A 177 19.94 -11.25 15.59
CA ASN A 177 19.99 -10.12 14.67
C ASN A 177 19.03 -10.30 13.49
N HIS A 178 17.90 -10.97 13.68
CA HIS A 178 16.93 -11.12 12.60
C HIS A 178 16.28 -9.77 12.26
N PRO A 179 16.14 -9.41 10.96
CA PRO A 179 15.78 -8.06 10.49
C PRO A 179 14.42 -7.50 10.89
N PHE A 180 13.55 -8.30 11.52
CA PHE A 180 12.15 -7.90 11.75
C PHE A 180 11.70 -8.31 13.13
N LEU A 181 11.87 -9.59 13.48
CA LEU A 181 11.52 -10.16 14.76
C LEU A 181 12.70 -10.97 15.26
N HIS A 182 13.19 -10.66 16.45
CA HIS A 182 14.28 -11.38 17.08
C HIS A 182 13.96 -11.68 18.55
N PRO A 183 14.55 -12.73 19.15
CA PRO A 183 14.46 -12.97 20.58
C PRO A 183 15.10 -11.82 21.37
N ASP A 184 14.47 -11.40 22.47
CA ASP A 184 15.16 -10.55 23.45
C ASP A 184 16.28 -11.35 24.11
N SER A 185 17.46 -10.73 24.22
CA SER A 185 18.61 -11.32 24.89
C SER A 185 18.43 -11.47 26.40
N THR A 186 17.51 -10.68 27.00
CA THR A 186 17.32 -10.63 28.45
C THR A 186 16.07 -11.34 28.96
N ARG A 187 15.10 -11.64 28.08
CA ARG A 187 13.80 -12.21 28.44
C ARG A 187 13.33 -13.17 27.33
N SER A 188 12.57 -14.20 27.69
CA SER A 188 11.98 -15.15 26.72
C SER A 188 10.81 -14.56 25.92
N HIS A 189 10.95 -13.35 25.39
CA HIS A 189 9.95 -12.69 24.55
C HIS A 189 10.56 -12.21 23.23
N TRP A 190 9.70 -11.79 22.32
CA TRP A 190 10.08 -11.35 20.98
C TRP A 190 10.07 -9.83 20.89
N VAL A 191 11.02 -9.28 20.14
CA VAL A 191 11.18 -7.84 19.91
C VAL A 191 11.16 -7.58 18.42
N VAL A 192 10.53 -6.46 18.03
CA VAL A 192 10.56 -5.96 16.66
C VAL A 192 11.81 -5.10 16.48
N SER A 193 12.57 -5.35 15.40
CA SER A 193 13.69 -4.49 15.04
C SER A 193 13.18 -3.06 14.80
N SER A 194 13.78 -2.09 15.49
CA SER A 194 13.37 -0.69 15.39
C SER A 194 13.49 -0.20 13.94
N TYR A 195 12.42 0.39 13.44
CA TYR A 195 12.41 1.14 12.19
C TYR A 195 12.45 2.63 12.54
N GLU A 196 13.62 3.25 12.41
CA GLU A 196 13.80 4.71 12.50
C GLU A 196 13.89 5.34 11.11
#